data_AF-A0A812G4L0-F1
#
_entry.id   AF-A0A812G4L0-F1
#
_cell.length_a   1.000
_cell.length_b   1.000
_cell.length_c   1.000
_cell.angle_alpha   90.00
_cell.angle_beta   90.00
_cell.angle_gamma   90.00
#
_symmetry.space_group_name_H-M   'P 1'
#
loop_
_entity.id
_entity.type
_entity.pdbx_description
1 polymer ?
#
loop_
_entity_poly.entity_id
_entity_poly.type
_entity_poly.pdbx_seq_one_letter_code
_entity_poly.pdbx_strand_id
1 'polypeptide(L)'
;MEKQWSADVKGNYREELLNDSADNGLRKMLFGMGSLSLGELAGERMKVALEANSTEDEHDCFSDNTHNSHYYNEQGIYNVYTGTYKGVSGKELSGPSIADLVAQKDKKAAEEIQKQFDTTRSQVGELVTSAEKNNQHFDQLIAAGNAQGNALVNDTIMSLVAQTGAIERAANIVGIDSLSPDTADHEF
;
A
#
# COMPACT_ATOMS: atom_id res chain seq x y z
N MET A 1 18.19 9.82 4.12
CA MET A 1 17.44 8.76 4.81
C MET A 1 18.28 7.51 5.11
N GLU A 2 19.12 7.00 4.20
CA GLU A 2 19.90 5.76 4.41
C GLU A 2 20.64 5.70 5.77
N LYS A 3 21.35 6.77 6.15
CA LYS A 3 22.06 6.84 7.45
C LYS A 3 21.12 6.69 8.66
N GLN A 4 19.85 7.06 8.55
CA GLN A 4 18.86 6.90 9.61
C GLN A 4 18.46 5.44 9.85
N TRP A 5 18.71 4.57 8.87
CA TRP A 5 18.37 3.15 8.90
C TRP A 5 19.59 2.21 8.95
N SER A 6 20.81 2.74 8.86
CA SER A 6 22.04 1.95 8.91
C SER A 6 22.25 1.30 10.28
N ALA A 7 22.70 0.05 10.33
CA ALA A 7 23.12 -0.59 11.57
C ALA A 7 24.47 -0.05 12.10
N ASP A 8 25.25 0.62 11.24
CA ASP A 8 26.60 1.11 11.56
C ASP A 8 26.60 2.52 12.17
N VAL A 9 25.45 3.20 12.16
CA VAL A 9 25.28 4.56 12.70
C VAL A 9 24.51 4.48 14.02
N LYS A 10 25.09 5.01 15.10
CA LYS A 10 24.43 5.09 16.41
C LYS A 10 23.56 6.35 16.54
N GLY A 11 22.58 6.30 17.43
CA GLY A 11 21.65 7.39 17.71
C GLY A 11 20.73 7.73 16.54
N ASN A 12 20.52 6.77 15.63
CA ASN A 12 19.68 6.94 14.46
C ASN A 12 18.28 6.38 14.67
N TYR A 13 17.37 6.64 13.72
CA TYR A 13 15.98 6.19 13.83
C TYR A 13 15.82 4.68 13.95
N ARG A 14 16.66 3.87 13.28
CA ARG A 14 16.63 2.41 13.46
C ARG A 14 16.92 2.00 14.90
N GLU A 15 17.93 2.58 15.54
CA GLU A 15 18.23 2.30 16.95
C GLU A 15 17.09 2.75 17.86
N GLU A 16 16.50 3.92 17.61
CA GLU A 16 15.31 4.39 18.35
C GLU A 16 14.14 3.41 18.21
N LEU A 17 13.82 2.99 16.99
CA LEU A 17 12.73 2.05 16.71
C LEU A 17 12.93 0.69 17.40
N LEU A 18 14.17 0.18 17.41
CA LEU A 18 14.50 -1.12 18.03
C LEU A 18 14.52 -1.07 19.55
N ASN A 19 14.77 0.11 20.14
CA ASN A 19 14.75 0.32 21.59
C ASN A 19 13.34 0.63 22.13
N ASP A 20 12.39 0.89 21.24
CA ASP A 20 10.97 1.13 21.56
C ASP A 20 10.24 -0.18 21.88
N SER A 21 8.99 -0.09 22.36
CA SER A 21 8.18 -1.28 22.59
C SER A 21 7.78 -1.93 21.26
N ALA A 22 7.70 -3.27 21.25
CA ALA A 22 7.24 -4.02 20.08
C ALA A 22 5.82 -3.58 19.64
N ASP A 23 4.95 -3.29 20.60
CA ASP A 23 3.60 -2.79 20.34
C ASP A 23 3.63 -1.43 19.63
N ASN A 24 4.51 -0.52 20.03
CA ASN A 24 4.65 0.76 19.34
C ASN A 24 5.27 0.60 17.95
N GLY A 25 6.22 -0.32 17.79
CA GLY A 25 6.74 -0.72 16.49
C GLY A 25 5.64 -1.23 15.54
N LEU A 26 4.78 -2.15 16.03
CA LEU A 26 3.63 -2.65 15.29
C LEU A 26 2.65 -1.54 14.95
N ARG A 27 2.34 -0.65 15.90
CA ARG A 27 1.49 0.51 15.67
C ARG A 27 2.03 1.41 14.55
N LYS A 28 3.33 1.74 14.56
CA LYS A 28 3.98 2.53 13.52
C LYS A 28 3.90 1.85 12.15
N MET A 29 4.14 0.54 12.07
CA MET A 29 4.06 -0.22 10.82
C MET A 29 2.64 -0.23 10.25
N LEU A 30 1.64 -0.59 11.06
CA LEU A 30 0.24 -0.66 10.65
C LEU A 30 -0.31 0.72 10.28
N PHE A 31 0.05 1.77 11.03
CA PHE A 31 -0.34 3.14 10.71
C PHE A 31 0.24 3.60 9.37
N GLY A 32 1.52 3.34 9.12
CA GLY A 32 2.17 3.68 7.86
C GLY A 32 1.56 2.93 6.68
N MET A 33 1.25 1.64 6.83
CA MET A 33 0.58 0.85 5.80
C MET A 33 -0.81 1.40 5.47
N GLY A 34 -1.63 1.66 6.50
CA GLY A 34 -2.98 2.18 6.30
C GLY A 34 -2.97 3.56 5.65
N SER A 35 -2.10 4.46 6.12
CA SER A 35 -2.00 5.83 5.59
C SER A 35 -1.50 5.86 4.14
N LEU A 36 -0.54 4.99 3.80
CA LEU A 36 -0.09 4.84 2.42
C LEU A 36 -1.17 4.24 1.53
N SER A 37 -1.94 3.26 2.02
CA SER A 37 -3.02 2.63 1.26
C SER A 37 -4.17 3.60 0.99
N LEU A 38 -4.63 4.32 2.02
CA LEU A 38 -5.85 5.14 1.96
C LEU A 38 -5.57 6.58 1.56
N GLY A 39 -5.03 7.40 2.48
CA GLY A 39 -4.85 8.83 2.26
C GLY A 39 -3.96 9.11 1.06
N GLU A 40 -2.81 8.45 0.97
CA GLU A 40 -1.86 8.70 -0.11
C GLU A 40 -2.28 8.02 -1.42
N LEU A 41 -2.32 6.69 -1.47
CA LEU A 41 -2.47 6.00 -2.75
C LEU A 41 -3.90 6.08 -3.29
N ALA A 42 -4.90 5.72 -2.49
CA ALA A 42 -6.30 5.77 -2.94
C ALA A 42 -6.80 7.22 -3.11
N GLY A 43 -6.52 8.09 -2.14
CA GLY A 43 -6.95 9.49 -2.12
C GLY A 43 -6.13 10.37 -3.05
N GLU A 44 -4.98 10.83 -2.56
CA GLU A 44 -4.15 11.86 -3.22
C GLU A 44 -3.66 11.44 -4.60
N ARG A 45 -3.21 10.19 -4.77
CA ARG A 45 -2.55 9.76 -6.02
C ARG A 45 -3.50 9.25 -7.09
N MET A 46 -4.66 8.73 -6.71
CA MET A 46 -5.59 8.11 -7.66
C MET A 46 -6.91 8.85 -7.78
N LYS A 47 -7.59 9.10 -6.66
CA LYS A 47 -8.91 9.71 -6.65
C LYS A 47 -8.87 11.15 -7.16
N VAL A 48 -7.91 11.97 -6.71
CA VAL A 48 -7.77 13.37 -7.15
C VAL A 48 -7.62 13.45 -8.67
N ALA A 49 -6.67 12.70 -9.24
CA ALA A 49 -6.42 12.68 -10.69
C ALA A 49 -7.65 12.19 -11.48
N LEU A 50 -8.34 11.15 -10.97
CA LEU A 50 -9.55 10.61 -11.57
C LEU A 50 -10.71 11.61 -11.57
N GLU A 51 -11.01 12.24 -10.44
CA GLU A 51 -12.14 13.17 -10.32
C GLU A 51 -11.90 14.45 -11.13
N ALA A 52 -10.66 14.94 -11.16
CA ALA A 52 -10.27 16.08 -11.96
C ALA A 52 -10.13 15.77 -13.46
N ASN A 53 -10.02 14.47 -13.83
CA ASN A 53 -9.56 14.01 -15.14
C ASN A 53 -8.25 14.72 -15.57
N SER A 54 -7.36 14.91 -14.61
CA SER A 54 -6.19 15.79 -14.72
C SER A 54 -4.93 14.97 -14.90
N THR A 55 -4.32 15.10 -16.08
CA THR A 55 -3.03 14.48 -16.38
C THR A 55 -1.88 15.15 -15.62
N GLU A 56 -2.07 16.36 -15.09
CA GLU A 56 -1.06 17.04 -14.26
C GLU A 56 -1.04 16.48 -12.84
N ASP A 57 -2.20 16.01 -12.35
CA ASP A 57 -2.35 15.51 -10.99
C ASP A 57 -1.99 14.01 -10.85
N GLU A 58 -1.72 13.30 -11.96
CA GLU A 58 -1.19 11.94 -11.85
C GLU A 58 0.26 11.92 -11.34
N HIS A 59 0.62 10.86 -10.61
CA HIS A 59 1.85 10.81 -9.81
C HIS A 59 3.14 11.04 -10.63
N ASP A 60 3.26 10.38 -11.79
CA ASP A 60 4.48 10.37 -12.61
C ASP A 60 4.23 10.99 -14.01
N CYS A 61 3.46 12.07 -14.08
CA CYS A 61 2.92 12.71 -15.29
C CYS A 61 3.94 13.03 -16.41
N PHE A 62 5.23 13.13 -16.09
CA PHE A 62 6.28 13.40 -17.09
C PHE A 62 6.93 12.15 -17.69
N SER A 63 6.66 10.97 -17.13
CA SER A 63 7.40 9.74 -17.47
C SER A 63 6.51 8.56 -17.87
N ASP A 64 5.20 8.74 -17.88
CA ASP A 64 4.19 7.71 -18.18
C ASP A 64 4.36 6.43 -17.34
N ASN A 65 4.84 6.57 -16.10
CA ASN A 65 5.24 5.45 -15.23
C ASN A 65 4.32 5.28 -13.99
N THR A 66 3.21 6.02 -13.93
CA THR A 66 2.29 6.07 -12.79
C THR A 66 1.80 4.69 -12.36
N HIS A 67 1.51 3.78 -13.30
CA HIS A 67 1.11 2.39 -13.02
C HIS A 67 2.15 1.61 -12.21
N ASN A 68 3.44 1.77 -12.53
CA ASN A 68 4.52 1.11 -11.80
C ASN A 68 4.70 1.71 -10.41
N SER A 69 4.61 3.04 -10.28
CA SER A 69 4.67 3.69 -8.97
C SER A 69 3.53 3.25 -8.07
N HIS A 70 2.30 3.15 -8.59
CA HIS A 70 1.17 2.63 -7.82
C HIS A 70 1.40 1.18 -7.40
N TYR A 71 1.85 0.33 -8.34
CA TYR A 71 2.15 -1.08 -8.05
C TYR A 71 3.22 -1.26 -6.98
N TYR A 72 4.33 -0.52 -7.05
CA TYR A 72 5.41 -0.69 -6.10
C TYR A 72 5.12 -0.06 -4.72
N ASN A 73 4.25 0.95 -4.65
CA ASN A 73 3.71 1.42 -3.36
C ASN A 73 2.86 0.33 -2.69
N GLU A 74 1.93 -0.30 -3.43
CA GLU A 74 1.16 -1.45 -2.93
C GLU A 74 2.09 -2.61 -2.54
N GLN A 75 3.08 -2.93 -3.37
CA GLN A 75 4.05 -3.99 -3.07
C GLN A 75 4.81 -3.71 -1.78
N GLY A 76 5.09 -2.44 -1.47
CA GLY A 76 5.68 -2.02 -0.20
C GLY A 76 4.80 -2.37 0.99
N ILE A 77 3.50 -2.06 0.90
CA ILE A 77 2.48 -2.43 1.90
C ILE A 77 2.42 -3.95 2.06
N TYR A 78 2.37 -4.68 0.95
CA TYR A 78 2.36 -6.14 0.93
C TYR A 78 3.59 -6.73 1.64
N ASN A 79 4.78 -6.24 1.31
CA ASN A 79 6.05 -6.70 1.88
C ASN A 79 6.10 -6.53 3.41
N VAL A 80 5.60 -5.39 3.93
CA VAL A 80 5.55 -5.15 5.39
C VAL A 80 4.57 -6.10 6.07
N TYR A 81 3.41 -6.36 5.46
CA TYR A 81 2.42 -7.30 6.00
C TYR A 81 2.94 -8.73 6.06
N THR A 82 3.57 -9.20 4.97
CA THR A 82 4.04 -10.58 4.82
C THR A 82 5.45 -10.81 5.36
N GLY A 83 6.17 -9.76 5.75
CA GLY A 83 7.55 -9.88 6.24
C GLY A 83 8.53 -10.40 5.20
N THR A 84 8.26 -10.14 3.91
CA THR A 84 9.10 -10.60 2.79
C THR A 84 9.53 -9.44 1.90
N TYR A 85 10.76 -9.51 1.38
CA TYR A 85 11.29 -8.53 0.43
C TYR A 85 12.23 -9.21 -0.55
N LYS A 86 11.96 -9.06 -1.84
CA LYS A 86 12.84 -9.53 -2.91
C LYS A 86 13.71 -8.37 -3.39
N GLY A 87 15.00 -8.44 -3.12
CA GLY A 87 15.95 -7.43 -3.55
C GLY A 87 16.23 -7.45 -5.05
N VAL A 88 16.86 -6.40 -5.55
CA VAL A 88 17.22 -6.25 -6.98
C VAL A 88 18.13 -7.35 -7.52
N SER A 89 18.90 -8.02 -6.65
CA SER A 89 19.72 -9.19 -6.99
C SER A 89 18.92 -10.49 -7.11
N GLY A 90 17.61 -10.44 -6.85
CA GLY A 90 16.73 -11.61 -6.78
C GLY A 90 16.77 -12.35 -5.43
N LYS A 91 17.67 -11.97 -4.51
CA LYS A 91 17.71 -12.55 -3.16
C LYS A 91 16.47 -12.14 -2.37
N GLU A 92 15.80 -13.14 -1.79
CA GLU A 92 14.69 -12.93 -0.88
C GLU A 92 15.18 -12.76 0.57
N LEU A 93 14.64 -11.76 1.25
CA LEU A 93 14.68 -11.60 2.69
C LEU A 93 13.29 -11.99 3.21
N SER A 94 13.24 -12.83 4.22
CA SER A 94 12.01 -13.25 4.88
C SER A 94 12.23 -13.38 6.39
N GLY A 95 11.18 -13.15 7.17
CA GLY A 95 11.20 -13.22 8.63
C GLY A 95 9.79 -13.24 9.23
N PRO A 96 9.67 -13.14 10.56
CA PRO A 96 8.37 -13.04 11.24
C PRO A 96 7.54 -11.88 10.66
N SER A 97 6.23 -12.11 10.49
CA SER A 97 5.34 -11.17 9.80
C SER A 97 4.11 -10.78 10.62
N ILE A 98 3.45 -9.68 10.22
CA ILE A 98 2.14 -9.30 10.77
C ILE A 98 1.11 -10.38 10.42
N ALA A 99 1.17 -10.94 9.21
CA ALA A 99 0.34 -12.06 8.79
C ALA A 99 0.45 -13.27 9.75
N ASP A 100 1.67 -13.63 10.17
CA ASP A 100 1.89 -14.71 11.14
C ASP A 100 1.29 -14.38 12.52
N LEU A 101 1.42 -13.13 12.97
CA LEU A 101 0.85 -12.69 14.25
C LEU A 101 -0.68 -12.75 14.23
N VAL A 102 -1.31 -12.37 13.11
CA VAL A 102 -2.76 -12.50 12.94
C VAL A 102 -3.15 -13.97 12.93
N ALA A 103 -2.47 -14.81 12.14
CA ALA A 103 -2.77 -16.24 12.03
C ALA A 103 -2.62 -17.02 13.35
N GLN A 104 -1.72 -16.59 14.21
CA GLN A 104 -1.56 -17.15 15.56
C GLN A 104 -2.78 -16.88 16.46
N LYS A 105 -3.48 -15.76 16.27
CA LYS A 105 -4.64 -15.37 17.08
C LYS A 105 -5.97 -15.75 16.45
N ASP A 106 -6.11 -15.58 15.15
CA ASP A 106 -7.31 -15.92 14.39
C ASP A 106 -6.95 -16.34 12.95
N LYS A 107 -6.95 -17.65 12.73
CA LYS A 107 -6.62 -18.24 11.41
C LYS A 107 -7.60 -17.85 10.32
N LYS A 108 -8.90 -17.78 10.63
CA LYS A 108 -9.93 -17.45 9.64
C LYS A 108 -9.79 -15.99 9.22
N ALA A 109 -9.58 -15.10 10.18
CA ALA A 109 -9.32 -13.70 9.88
C ALA A 109 -8.03 -13.52 9.07
N ALA A 110 -6.97 -14.28 9.38
CA ALA A 110 -5.73 -14.23 8.61
C ALA A 110 -5.93 -14.59 7.13
N GLU A 111 -6.69 -15.65 6.84
CA GLU A 111 -7.04 -16.04 5.46
C GLU A 111 -7.84 -14.95 4.75
N GLU A 112 -8.83 -14.36 5.42
CA GLU A 112 -9.66 -13.29 4.86
C GLU A 112 -8.85 -12.01 4.60
N ILE A 113 -7.99 -11.61 5.54
CA ILE A 113 -7.12 -10.43 5.42
C ILE A 113 -6.10 -10.66 4.30
N GLN A 114 -5.43 -11.81 4.28
CA GLN A 114 -4.48 -12.15 3.21
C GLN A 114 -5.14 -12.08 1.84
N LYS A 115 -6.36 -12.63 1.69
CA LYS A 115 -7.12 -12.56 0.44
C LYS A 115 -7.39 -11.11 0.03
N GLN A 116 -7.67 -10.21 0.97
CA GLN A 116 -7.86 -8.80 0.66
C GLN A 116 -6.58 -8.14 0.14
N PHE A 117 -5.43 -8.45 0.74
CA PHE A 117 -4.13 -7.99 0.24
C PHE A 117 -3.84 -8.52 -1.17
N ASP A 118 -4.06 -9.82 -1.40
CA ASP A 118 -3.85 -10.43 -2.72
C ASP A 118 -4.78 -9.83 -3.78
N THR A 119 -6.04 -9.55 -3.42
CA THR A 119 -7.02 -8.88 -4.29
C THR A 119 -6.54 -7.49 -4.68
N THR A 120 -6.10 -6.70 -3.70
CA THR A 120 -5.64 -5.32 -3.90
C THR A 120 -4.39 -5.29 -4.78
N ARG A 121 -3.41 -6.15 -4.50
CA ARG A 121 -2.21 -6.31 -5.31
C ARG A 121 -2.52 -6.69 -6.75
N SER A 122 -3.47 -7.61 -6.95
CA SER A 122 -3.92 -7.98 -8.29
C SER A 122 -4.55 -6.79 -9.00
N GLN A 123 -5.42 -6.06 -8.30
CA GLN A 123 -6.14 -4.92 -8.84
C GLN A 123 -5.21 -3.76 -9.25
N VAL A 124 -4.20 -3.44 -8.44
CA VAL A 124 -3.16 -2.48 -8.84
C VAL A 124 -2.32 -3.04 -10.01
N GLY A 125 -2.09 -4.34 -10.06
CA GLY A 125 -1.43 -5.02 -11.19
C GLY A 125 -2.19 -4.93 -12.52
N GLU A 126 -3.51 -4.72 -12.51
CA GLU A 126 -4.27 -4.47 -13.73
C GLU A 126 -3.92 -3.11 -14.37
N LEU A 127 -3.52 -2.11 -13.58
CA LEU A 127 -3.00 -0.84 -14.12
C LEU A 127 -1.69 -1.05 -14.88
N VAL A 128 -0.81 -1.91 -14.36
CA VAL A 128 0.43 -2.29 -15.05
C VAL A 128 0.12 -3.07 -16.32
N THR A 129 -0.82 -4.00 -16.27
CA THR A 129 -1.27 -4.73 -17.46
C THR A 129 -1.85 -3.79 -18.51
N SER A 130 -2.64 -2.79 -18.10
CA SER A 130 -3.18 -1.76 -18.99
C SER A 130 -2.07 -1.02 -19.74
N ALA A 131 -1.08 -0.49 -19.03
CA ALA A 131 0.01 0.26 -19.64
C ALA A 131 0.92 -0.65 -20.50
N GLU A 132 1.42 -1.74 -19.93
CA GLU A 132 2.51 -2.53 -20.53
C GLU A 132 2.03 -3.53 -21.60
N LYS A 133 0.77 -3.96 -21.56
CA LYS A 133 0.22 -4.93 -22.53
C LYS A 133 -0.81 -4.32 -23.46
N ASN A 134 -1.62 -3.38 -22.97
CA ASN A 134 -2.69 -2.78 -23.76
C ASN A 134 -2.31 -1.40 -24.29
N ASN A 135 -1.14 -0.86 -23.91
CA ASN A 135 -0.65 0.47 -24.28
C ASN A 135 -1.66 1.58 -23.91
N GLN A 136 -2.35 1.41 -22.78
CA GLN A 136 -3.24 2.40 -22.19
C GLN A 136 -2.73 2.78 -20.81
N HIS A 137 -2.07 3.93 -20.74
CA HIS A 137 -1.42 4.46 -19.54
C HIS A 137 -2.43 5.16 -18.62
N PHE A 138 -1.98 5.51 -17.41
CA PHE A 138 -2.86 6.01 -16.35
C PHE A 138 -3.61 7.29 -16.75
N ASP A 139 -2.91 8.25 -17.35
CA ASP A 139 -3.44 9.50 -17.93
C ASP A 139 -4.62 9.24 -18.89
N GLN A 140 -4.52 8.18 -19.70
CA GLN A 140 -5.57 7.77 -20.62
C GLN A 140 -6.73 7.07 -19.90
N LEU A 141 -6.47 6.35 -18.81
CA LEU A 141 -7.50 5.71 -17.99
C LEU A 141 -8.37 6.75 -17.28
N ILE A 142 -7.79 7.87 -16.83
CA ILE A 142 -8.52 8.94 -16.13
C ILE A 142 -9.19 9.95 -17.08
N ALA A 143 -9.05 9.81 -18.40
CA ALA A 143 -9.67 10.75 -19.33
C ALA A 143 -11.21 10.73 -19.23
N ALA A 144 -11.85 11.90 -19.23
CA ALA A 144 -13.30 12.06 -18.99
C ALA A 144 -14.23 11.26 -19.93
N GLY A 145 -13.74 10.84 -21.10
CA GLY A 145 -14.49 10.03 -22.06
C GLY A 145 -14.26 8.52 -21.95
N ASN A 146 -13.40 8.06 -21.03
CA ASN A 146 -12.97 6.68 -20.93
C ASN A 146 -13.63 5.94 -19.77
N ALA A 147 -14.94 5.67 -19.91
CA ALA A 147 -15.71 5.02 -18.85
C ALA A 147 -15.12 3.67 -18.37
N GLN A 148 -14.50 2.88 -19.26
CA GLN A 148 -13.84 1.64 -18.86
C GLN A 148 -12.55 1.90 -18.07
N GLY A 149 -11.75 2.88 -18.48
CA GLY A 149 -10.54 3.28 -17.76
C GLY A 149 -10.86 3.89 -16.39
N ASN A 150 -11.87 4.77 -16.32
CA ASN A 150 -12.31 5.35 -15.07
C ASN A 150 -12.79 4.25 -14.09
N ALA A 151 -13.53 3.25 -14.59
CA ALA A 151 -13.96 2.12 -13.78
C ALA A 151 -12.78 1.30 -13.25
N LEU A 152 -11.77 1.03 -14.09
CA LEU A 152 -10.55 0.32 -13.66
C LEU A 152 -9.85 1.06 -12.51
N VAL A 153 -9.65 2.38 -12.64
CA VAL A 153 -9.00 3.20 -11.60
C VAL A 153 -9.85 3.22 -10.33
N ASN A 154 -11.18 3.37 -10.46
CA ASN A 154 -12.10 3.37 -9.32
C ASN A 154 -12.12 2.01 -8.59
N ASP A 155 -12.12 0.89 -9.31
CA ASP A 155 -12.05 -0.44 -8.72
C ASP A 155 -10.75 -0.62 -7.93
N THR A 156 -9.64 -0.07 -8.43
CA THR A 156 -8.36 -0.04 -7.71
C THR A 156 -8.41 0.83 -6.45
N ILE A 157 -9.00 2.03 -6.51
CA ILE A 157 -9.25 2.89 -5.33
C ILE A 157 -10.04 2.12 -4.27
N MET A 158 -11.17 1.50 -4.66
CA MET A 158 -12.01 0.76 -3.71
C MET A 158 -11.30 -0.47 -3.13
N SER A 159 -10.42 -1.11 -3.89
CA SER A 159 -9.61 -2.22 -3.36
C SER A 159 -8.62 -1.76 -2.27
N LEU A 160 -8.02 -0.58 -2.41
CA LEU A 160 -7.12 0.03 -1.42
C LEU A 160 -7.88 0.51 -0.17
N VAL A 161 -9.10 1.01 -0.34
CA VAL A 161 -10.01 1.30 0.80
C VAL A 161 -10.29 0.02 1.58
N ALA A 162 -10.64 -1.08 0.89
CA ALA A 162 -10.88 -2.36 1.53
C ALA A 162 -9.60 -2.97 2.16
N GLN A 163 -8.42 -2.78 1.55
CA GLN A 163 -7.13 -3.15 2.14
C GLN A 163 -6.89 -2.41 3.46
N THR A 164 -7.25 -1.13 3.52
CA THR A 164 -7.12 -0.33 4.75
C THR A 164 -8.00 -0.87 5.87
N GLY A 165 -9.26 -1.21 5.58
CA GLY A 165 -10.12 -1.89 6.56
C GLY A 165 -9.55 -3.24 7.02
N ALA A 166 -8.86 -3.97 6.15
CA ALA A 166 -8.16 -5.21 6.51
C ALA A 166 -6.92 -4.96 7.40
N ILE A 167 -6.21 -3.86 7.19
CA ILE A 167 -5.08 -3.40 8.04
C ILE A 167 -5.58 -3.05 9.44
N GLU A 168 -6.68 -2.31 9.55
CA GLU A 168 -7.32 -1.98 10.84
C GLU A 168 -7.79 -3.24 11.57
N ARG A 169 -8.39 -4.19 10.83
CA ARG A 169 -8.77 -5.49 11.40
C ARG A 169 -7.56 -6.27 11.90
N ALA A 170 -6.47 -6.31 11.14
CA ALA A 170 -5.22 -6.95 11.54
C ALA A 170 -4.68 -6.32 12.83
N ALA A 171 -4.67 -4.98 12.91
CA ALA A 171 -4.25 -4.22 14.07
C ALA A 171 -5.03 -4.61 15.33
N ASN A 172 -6.36 -4.61 15.26
CA ASN A 172 -7.23 -5.00 16.37
C ASN A 172 -6.95 -6.46 16.83
N ILE A 173 -6.77 -7.40 15.89
CA ILE A 173 -6.46 -8.79 16.23
C ILE A 173 -5.14 -8.88 16.98
N VAL A 174 -4.08 -8.22 16.50
CA VAL A 174 -2.77 -8.28 17.16
C VAL A 174 -2.71 -7.46 18.46
N GLY A 175 -3.75 -6.69 18.79
CA GLY A 175 -3.88 -5.95 20.05
C GLY A 175 -3.46 -4.49 19.95
N ILE A 176 -3.45 -3.93 18.73
CA ILE A 176 -3.20 -2.52 18.48
C ILE A 176 -4.55 -1.83 18.29
N ASP A 177 -5.06 -1.26 19.38
CA ASP A 177 -6.33 -0.55 19.39
C ASP A 177 -6.22 0.86 18.79
N SER A 178 -7.35 1.39 18.32
CA SER A 178 -7.50 2.78 17.85
C SER A 178 -6.49 3.17 16.78
N LEU A 179 -6.21 2.26 15.84
CA LEU A 179 -5.52 2.64 14.61
C LEU A 179 -6.41 3.61 13.84
N SER A 180 -5.88 4.78 13.49
CA SER A 180 -6.56 5.78 12.68
C SER A 180 -5.64 6.12 11.50
N PRO A 181 -5.68 5.32 10.41
CA PRO A 181 -4.97 5.65 9.18
C PRO A 181 -5.32 7.05 8.69
N ASP A 182 -4.35 7.72 8.05
CA ASP A 182 -4.62 9.01 7.40
C ASP A 182 -5.57 8.81 6.21
N THR A 183 -6.57 9.67 6.09
CA THR A 183 -7.51 9.74 4.96
C THR A 183 -7.17 10.87 3.99
N ALA A 184 -6.20 11.73 4.34
CA ALA A 184 -5.87 12.97 3.62
C ALA A 184 -7.12 13.83 3.32
N ASP A 185 -8.05 13.90 4.28
CA ASP A 185 -9.33 14.62 4.18
C ASP A 185 -10.28 14.15 3.05
N HIS A 186 -10.04 12.97 2.46
CA HIS A 186 -10.92 12.38 1.45
C HIS A 186 -12.08 11.59 2.08
N GLU A 187 -13.28 11.71 1.48
CA GLU A 187 -14.41 10.81 1.72
C GLU A 187 -14.40 9.63 0.73
N PHE A 188 -14.61 8.40 1.19
CA PHE A 188 -14.58 7.19 0.36
C PHE A 188 -15.88 6.39 0.50
#